data_AF-A0AAX3WFN4-F1
#
_entry.id   AF-A0AAX3WFN4-F1
#
_cell.length_a   1.000
_cell.length_b   1.000
_cell.length_c   1.000
_cell.angle_alpha   90.00
_cell.angle_beta   90.00
_cell.angle_gamma   90.00
#
_symmetry.space_group_name_H-M   'P 1'
#
loop_
_entity.id
_entity.type
_entity.pdbx_description
1 polymer ?
#
loop_
_entity_poly.entity_id
_entity_poly.type
_entity_poly.pdbx_seq_one_letter_code
_entity_poly.pdbx_strand_id
1 'polypeptide(L)'
;MDTIETIATWGYKPDGSAQIFDLAPGADLPEGWHLSPTVITDPSLASADALTMRATGHTFAHVVDVPASEPSAVDELLAALTEIDRLKAVIETGKAENEALVAEIEAAEGALDGASAAMAELQASLTKAHEDGRVTVAERNAAKEAVEALAAELAQVKADLDAATAPKPANTAKGK
;
A
#
# COMPACT_ATOMS: atom_id res chain seq x y z
N MET A 1 -85.38 51.11 21.09
CA MET A 1 -84.09 51.62 20.62
C MET A 1 -83.54 50.53 19.74
N ASP A 2 -83.64 50.68 18.42
CA ASP A 2 -83.09 49.71 17.48
C ASP A 2 -81.57 49.85 17.52
N THR A 3 -80.92 48.90 18.17
CA THR A 3 -79.48 48.75 18.11
C THR A 3 -79.16 48.31 16.69
N ILE A 4 -78.70 49.21 15.84
CA ILE A 4 -78.22 48.86 14.51
C ILE A 4 -76.97 48.01 14.73
N GLU A 5 -77.12 46.68 14.61
CA GLU A 5 -76.00 45.77 14.64
C GLU A 5 -75.06 46.15 13.50
N THR A 6 -73.82 46.48 13.85
CA THR A 6 -72.73 46.72 12.90
C THR A 6 -71.74 45.58 13.01
N ILE A 7 -71.09 45.28 11.89
CA ILE A 7 -70.03 44.30 11.78
C ILE A 7 -68.74 45.00 11.39
N ALA A 8 -67.65 44.61 12.05
CA ALA A 8 -66.30 45.03 11.70
C ALA A 8 -65.97 44.49 10.29
N THR A 9 -65.91 45.40 9.31
CA THR A 9 -65.68 45.08 7.90
C THR A 9 -64.34 45.65 7.46
N TRP A 10 -63.48 44.80 6.90
CA TRP A 10 -62.18 45.23 6.37
C TRP A 10 -62.33 45.90 5.01
N GLY A 11 -61.70 47.07 4.86
CA GLY A 11 -61.52 47.75 3.57
C GLY A 11 -60.04 47.86 3.21
N TYR A 12 -59.75 47.73 1.91
CA TYR A 12 -58.41 47.80 1.33
C TYR A 12 -58.34 48.82 0.18
N LYS A 13 -57.15 49.42 0.00
CA LYS A 13 -56.81 50.28 -1.12
C LYS A 13 -55.71 49.68 -2.00
N PRO A 14 -55.60 50.08 -3.28
CA PRO A 14 -54.51 49.65 -4.16
C PRO A 14 -53.11 50.02 -3.65
N ASP A 15 -52.99 51.06 -2.82
CA ASP A 15 -51.75 51.51 -2.19
C ASP A 15 -51.33 50.67 -0.95
N GLY A 16 -52.04 49.57 -0.71
CA GLY A 16 -51.81 48.65 0.41
C GLY A 16 -52.32 49.15 1.76
N SER A 17 -53.07 50.25 1.81
CA SER A 17 -53.70 50.71 3.05
C SER A 17 -54.89 49.81 3.41
N ALA A 18 -55.01 49.45 4.68
CA ALA A 18 -56.11 48.63 5.20
C ALA A 18 -56.71 49.28 6.45
N GLN A 19 -58.04 49.26 6.57
CA GLN A 19 -58.76 49.82 7.72
C GLN A 19 -60.05 49.03 8.01
N ILE A 20 -60.42 48.92 9.28
CA ILE A 20 -61.69 48.34 9.72
C ILE A 20 -62.75 49.45 9.80
N PHE A 21 -63.93 49.19 9.24
CA PHE A 21 -65.11 50.04 9.33
C PHE A 21 -66.23 49.29 10.05
N ASP A 22 -66.92 49.95 10.98
CA ASP A 22 -68.12 49.40 11.62
C ASP A 22 -69.33 49.74 10.76
N LEU A 23 -69.75 48.78 9.93
CA LEU A 23 -70.80 48.95 8.93
C LEU A 23 -71.98 48.02 9.19
N ALA A 24 -73.18 48.41 8.75
CA ALA A 24 -74.32 47.49 8.77
C ALA A 24 -74.02 46.28 7.85
N PRO A 25 -74.54 45.07 8.16
CA PRO A 25 -74.33 43.89 7.33
C PRO A 25 -74.71 44.14 5.87
N GLY A 26 -73.74 44.00 4.96
CA GLY A 26 -73.94 44.17 3.51
C GLY A 26 -73.92 45.62 3.03
N ALA A 27 -73.60 46.60 3.88
CA ALA A 27 -73.38 47.98 3.42
C ALA A 27 -72.06 48.10 2.64
N ASP A 28 -72.08 48.96 1.62
CA ASP A 28 -70.88 49.25 0.81
C ASP A 28 -69.82 49.98 1.63
N LEU A 29 -68.55 49.73 1.29
CA LEU A 29 -67.42 50.48 1.85
C LEU A 29 -67.44 51.95 1.35
N PRO A 30 -66.82 52.88 2.09
CA PRO A 30 -66.63 54.25 1.63
C PRO A 30 -65.92 54.34 0.27
N GLU A 31 -66.17 55.42 -0.47
CA GLU A 31 -65.62 55.62 -1.81
C GLU A 31 -64.09 55.43 -1.84
N GLY A 32 -63.62 54.62 -2.79
CA GLY A 32 -62.20 54.28 -2.97
C GLY A 32 -61.68 53.17 -2.06
N TRP A 33 -62.52 52.51 -1.27
CA TRP A 33 -62.17 51.31 -0.48
C TRP A 33 -62.84 50.06 -1.05
N HIS A 34 -62.14 48.93 -0.99
CA HIS A 34 -62.57 47.67 -1.60
C HIS A 34 -62.52 46.52 -0.60
N LEU A 35 -63.48 45.59 -0.69
CA LEU A 35 -63.56 44.43 0.21
C LEU A 35 -62.48 43.37 -0.07
N SER A 36 -61.92 43.37 -1.28
CA SER A 36 -61.01 42.30 -1.72
C SER A 36 -59.53 42.70 -1.58
N PRO A 37 -58.70 41.85 -0.93
CA PRO A 37 -57.25 41.97 -0.97
C PRO A 37 -56.68 41.85 -2.38
N THR A 38 -57.42 41.27 -3.34
CA THR A 38 -56.96 41.12 -4.73
C THR A 38 -56.85 42.44 -5.49
N VAL A 39 -57.36 43.55 -4.93
CA VAL A 39 -57.13 44.90 -5.46
C VAL A 39 -55.70 45.37 -5.18
N ILE A 40 -55.00 44.72 -4.25
CA ILE A 40 -53.56 44.88 -4.04
C ILE A 40 -52.85 44.06 -5.12
N THR A 41 -52.36 44.75 -6.15
CA THR A 41 -51.72 44.12 -7.32
C THR A 41 -50.25 43.78 -7.11
N ASP A 42 -49.63 44.31 -6.05
CA ASP A 42 -48.29 43.94 -5.61
C ASP A 42 -48.38 42.85 -4.53
N PRO A 43 -47.94 41.61 -4.81
CA PRO A 43 -48.01 40.49 -3.87
C PRO A 43 -47.26 40.75 -2.56
N SER A 44 -46.23 41.61 -2.57
CA SER A 44 -45.44 41.92 -1.38
C SER A 44 -46.25 42.70 -0.34
N LEU A 45 -47.27 43.46 -0.77
CA LEU A 45 -48.12 44.28 0.09
C LEU A 45 -49.30 43.53 0.70
N ALA A 46 -49.62 42.34 0.19
CA ALA A 46 -50.76 41.53 0.63
C ALA A 46 -50.43 40.51 1.73
N SER A 47 -49.19 40.46 2.21
CA SER A 47 -48.78 39.55 3.28
C SER A 47 -49.01 40.14 4.68
N ALA A 48 -49.39 39.31 5.65
CA ALA A 48 -49.57 39.71 7.04
C ALA A 48 -48.28 40.29 7.66
N ASP A 49 -47.13 39.76 7.22
CA ASP A 49 -45.81 40.24 7.63
C ASP A 49 -45.51 41.63 7.07
N ALA A 50 -45.87 41.93 5.81
CA ALA A 50 -45.70 43.27 5.23
C ALA A 50 -46.59 44.32 5.90
N LEU A 51 -47.83 43.97 6.26
CA LEU A 51 -48.74 44.83 7.01
C LEU A 51 -48.17 45.16 8.41
N THR A 52 -47.67 44.13 9.11
CA THR A 52 -47.04 44.29 10.43
C THR A 52 -45.72 45.08 10.33
N MET A 53 -44.95 44.87 9.28
CA MET A 53 -43.71 45.59 9.00
C MET A 53 -43.92 47.04 8.59
N ARG A 54 -45.00 47.39 7.88
CA ARG A 54 -45.34 48.78 7.58
C ARG A 54 -45.78 49.53 8.84
N ALA A 55 -46.53 48.85 9.71
CA ALA A 55 -46.92 49.39 11.01
C ALA A 55 -45.71 49.63 11.94
N THR A 56 -44.59 48.93 11.73
CA THR A 56 -43.39 48.97 12.58
C THR A 56 -42.13 49.56 11.91
N GLY A 57 -42.15 49.79 10.59
CA GLY A 57 -41.11 50.46 9.81
C GLY A 57 -39.87 49.61 9.45
N HIS A 58 -39.98 48.31 9.20
CA HIS A 58 -38.81 47.42 8.89
C HIS A 58 -38.94 46.69 7.54
N THR A 59 -37.82 46.24 6.93
CA THR A 59 -37.78 45.52 5.62
C THR A 59 -37.03 44.18 5.74
N PHE A 60 -37.57 43.10 5.15
CA PHE A 60 -36.91 41.78 5.12
C PHE A 60 -35.81 41.68 4.05
N ALA A 61 -34.64 41.18 4.45
CA ALA A 61 -33.68 40.51 3.57
C ALA A 61 -33.76 39.00 3.88
N HIS A 62 -34.44 38.23 3.02
CA HIS A 62 -34.47 36.77 3.17
C HIS A 62 -33.42 36.15 2.24
N VAL A 63 -32.36 35.59 2.82
CA VAL A 63 -31.48 34.67 2.09
C VAL A 63 -32.25 33.37 1.90
N VAL A 64 -32.41 32.94 0.65
CA VAL A 64 -32.91 31.60 0.32
C VAL A 64 -31.69 30.68 0.33
N ASP A 65 -31.63 29.75 1.27
CA ASP A 65 -30.64 28.67 1.21
C ASP A 65 -31.08 27.69 0.11
N VAL A 66 -30.31 27.64 -0.98
CA VAL A 66 -30.52 26.67 -2.07
C VAL A 66 -30.00 25.32 -1.58
N PRO A 67 -30.83 24.26 -1.50
CA PRO A 67 -30.32 22.94 -1.14
C PRO A 67 -29.28 22.50 -2.19
N ALA A 68 -28.15 21.97 -1.72
CA ALA A 68 -27.10 21.45 -2.61
C ALA A 68 -27.71 20.41 -3.57
N SER A 69 -27.61 20.67 -4.86
CA SER A 69 -28.11 19.78 -5.91
C SER A 69 -27.37 18.45 -5.83
N GLU A 70 -28.08 17.32 -5.75
CA GLU A 70 -27.47 15.99 -5.89
C GLU A 70 -26.75 15.90 -7.25
N PRO A 71 -25.59 15.20 -7.32
CA PRO A 71 -24.85 15.06 -8.57
C PRO A 71 -25.74 14.40 -9.63
N SER A 72 -25.70 14.91 -10.85
CA SER A 72 -26.48 14.31 -11.93
C SER A 72 -25.87 12.95 -12.33
N ALA A 73 -26.67 12.05 -12.91
CA ALA A 73 -26.17 10.79 -13.44
C ALA A 73 -25.04 10.97 -14.49
N VAL A 74 -24.96 12.14 -15.12
CA VAL A 74 -23.86 12.50 -16.03
C VAL A 74 -22.57 12.81 -15.27
N ASP A 75 -22.67 13.50 -14.13
CA ASP A 75 -21.53 13.78 -13.25
C ASP A 75 -20.96 12.50 -12.63
N GLU A 76 -21.84 11.58 -12.24
CA GLU A 76 -21.44 10.24 -11.75
C GLU A 76 -20.74 9.43 -12.83
N LEU A 77 -21.24 9.46 -14.08
CA LEU A 77 -20.61 8.77 -15.20
C LEU A 77 -19.24 9.36 -15.55
N LEU A 78 -19.09 10.68 -15.50
CA LEU A 78 -17.82 11.37 -15.72
C LEU A 78 -16.80 11.03 -14.61
N ALA A 79 -17.25 10.97 -13.36
CA ALA A 79 -16.42 10.53 -12.23
C ALA A 79 -15.98 9.07 -12.41
N ALA A 80 -16.90 8.18 -12.81
CA ALA A 80 -16.59 6.79 -13.08
C ALA A 80 -15.59 6.61 -14.24
N LEU A 81 -15.73 7.38 -15.32
CA LEU A 81 -14.79 7.34 -16.44
C LEU A 81 -13.39 7.80 -16.02
N THR A 82 -13.31 8.86 -15.21
CA THR A 82 -12.05 9.36 -14.66
C THR A 82 -11.39 8.30 -13.77
N GLU A 83 -12.16 7.60 -12.94
CA GLU A 83 -11.62 6.52 -12.12
C GLU A 83 -11.19 5.31 -12.96
N ILE A 84 -11.92 4.97 -14.03
CA ILE A 84 -11.53 3.91 -14.96
C ILE A 84 -10.16 4.24 -15.59
N ASP A 85 -9.95 5.48 -16.04
CA ASP A 85 -8.67 5.86 -16.64
C ASP A 85 -7.53 5.88 -15.62
N ARG A 86 -7.82 6.30 -14.38
CA ARG A 86 -6.87 6.18 -13.26
C ARG A 86 -6.50 4.71 -12.99
N LEU A 87 -7.49 3.81 -12.95
CA LEU A 87 -7.27 2.39 -12.70
C LEU A 87 -6.50 1.72 -13.84
N LYS A 88 -6.76 2.08 -15.10
CA LYS A 88 -5.96 1.62 -16.24
C LYS A 88 -4.48 2.01 -16.08
N ALA A 89 -4.20 3.25 -15.70
CA ALA A 89 -2.83 3.70 -15.48
C ALA A 89 -2.14 2.92 -14.34
N VAL A 90 -2.87 2.60 -13.27
CA VAL A 90 -2.37 1.75 -12.18
C VAL A 90 -2.09 0.33 -12.68
N ILE A 91 -2.98 -0.24 -13.49
CA ILE A 91 -2.80 -1.60 -14.05
C ILE A 91 -1.58 -1.67 -14.96
N GLU A 92 -1.40 -0.71 -15.86
CA GLU A 92 -0.23 -0.67 -16.76
C GLU A 92 1.06 -0.49 -15.96
N THR A 93 1.06 0.36 -14.94
CA THR A 93 2.21 0.52 -14.04
C THR A 93 2.53 -0.79 -13.31
N GLY A 94 1.52 -1.43 -12.70
CA GLY A 94 1.70 -2.69 -11.99
C GLY A 94 2.11 -3.84 -12.92
N LYS A 95 1.69 -3.83 -14.18
CA LYS A 95 2.14 -4.79 -15.19
C LYS A 95 3.63 -4.62 -15.49
N ALA A 96 4.08 -3.39 -15.70
CA ALA A 96 5.50 -3.11 -15.93
C ALA A 96 6.36 -3.49 -14.70
N GLU A 97 5.89 -3.21 -13.49
CA GLU A 97 6.55 -3.63 -12.25
C GLU A 97 6.63 -5.16 -12.12
N ASN A 98 5.55 -5.88 -12.46
CA ASN A 98 5.55 -7.34 -12.45
C ASN A 98 6.53 -7.92 -13.49
N GLU A 99 6.59 -7.37 -14.70
CA GLU A 99 7.57 -7.78 -15.71
C GLU A 99 9.01 -7.56 -15.22
N ALA A 100 9.28 -6.45 -14.54
CA ALA A 100 10.58 -6.18 -13.93
C ALA A 100 10.93 -7.18 -12.81
N LEU A 101 9.97 -7.50 -11.92
CA LEU A 101 10.16 -8.49 -10.85
C LEU A 101 10.41 -9.89 -11.39
N VAL A 102 9.71 -10.29 -12.47
CA VAL A 102 9.95 -11.58 -13.14
C VAL A 102 11.39 -11.65 -13.67
N ALA A 103 11.88 -10.60 -14.34
CA ALA A 103 13.25 -10.54 -14.82
C ALA A 103 14.29 -10.59 -13.68
N GLU A 104 13.99 -9.96 -12.54
CA GLU A 104 14.85 -10.01 -11.35
C GLU A 104 14.91 -11.43 -10.75
N ILE A 105 13.77 -12.13 -10.70
CA ILE A 105 13.69 -13.52 -10.23
C ILE A 105 14.50 -14.43 -11.15
N GLU A 106 14.32 -14.34 -12.47
CA GLU A 106 15.07 -15.15 -13.44
C GLU A 106 16.59 -14.92 -13.31
N ALA A 107 17.02 -13.68 -13.09
CA ALA A 107 18.42 -13.36 -12.85
C ALA A 107 18.94 -13.96 -11.53
N ALA A 108 18.14 -13.91 -10.46
CA ALA A 108 18.48 -14.50 -9.16
C ALA A 108 18.56 -16.03 -9.23
N GLU A 109 17.65 -16.68 -9.96
CA GLU A 109 17.67 -18.13 -10.22
C GLU A 109 18.95 -18.53 -10.97
N GLY A 110 19.32 -17.80 -12.03
CA GLY A 110 20.57 -18.03 -12.76
C GLY A 110 21.82 -17.86 -11.87
N ALA A 111 21.81 -16.88 -10.96
CA ALA A 111 22.90 -16.70 -10.00
C ALA A 111 22.98 -17.85 -8.98
N LEU A 112 21.82 -18.36 -8.52
CA LEU A 112 21.75 -19.51 -7.61
C LEU A 112 22.27 -20.79 -8.25
N ASP A 113 21.92 -21.05 -9.51
CA ASP A 113 22.43 -22.19 -10.27
C ASP A 113 23.96 -22.10 -10.43
N GLY A 114 24.48 -20.92 -10.78
CA GLY A 114 25.92 -20.67 -10.87
C GLY A 114 26.64 -20.91 -9.54
N ALA A 115 26.09 -20.42 -8.43
CA ALA A 115 26.64 -20.64 -7.10
C ALA A 115 26.61 -22.12 -6.69
N SER A 116 25.55 -22.84 -7.05
CA SER A 116 25.40 -24.28 -6.78
C SER A 116 26.43 -25.10 -7.56
N ALA A 117 26.66 -24.76 -8.83
CA ALA A 117 27.71 -25.38 -9.64
C ALA A 117 29.11 -25.14 -9.06
N ALA A 118 29.40 -23.90 -8.64
CA ALA A 118 30.68 -23.55 -8.01
C ALA A 118 30.89 -24.30 -6.68
N MET A 119 29.84 -24.48 -5.88
CA MET A 119 29.90 -25.28 -4.65
C MET A 119 30.19 -26.76 -4.93
N ALA A 120 29.56 -27.34 -5.96
CA ALA A 120 29.84 -28.72 -6.37
C ALA A 120 31.29 -28.89 -6.85
N GLU A 121 31.81 -27.94 -7.62
CA GLU A 121 33.21 -27.94 -8.07
C GLU A 121 34.18 -27.82 -6.88
N LEU A 122 33.89 -26.94 -5.92
CA LEU A 122 34.70 -26.79 -4.72
C LEU A 122 34.69 -28.06 -3.87
N GLN A 123 33.54 -28.72 -3.72
CA GLN A 123 33.44 -30.01 -3.02
C GLN A 123 34.25 -31.11 -3.71
N ALA A 124 34.21 -31.17 -5.04
CA ALA A 124 35.01 -32.11 -5.82
C ALA A 124 36.52 -31.84 -5.64
N SER A 125 36.92 -30.56 -5.71
CA SER A 125 38.31 -30.15 -5.47
C SER A 125 38.78 -30.47 -4.06
N LEU A 126 37.94 -30.26 -3.05
CA LEU A 126 38.26 -30.56 -1.66
C LEU A 126 38.41 -32.07 -1.44
N THR A 127 37.53 -32.88 -2.04
CA THR A 127 37.61 -34.34 -2.01
C THR A 127 38.92 -34.82 -2.62
N LYS A 128 39.24 -34.31 -3.82
CA LYS A 128 40.51 -34.65 -4.50
C LYS A 128 41.72 -34.26 -3.67
N ALA A 129 41.76 -33.06 -3.11
CA ALA A 129 42.86 -32.62 -2.24
C ALA A 129 42.99 -33.49 -0.98
N HIS A 130 41.87 -33.96 -0.41
CA HIS A 130 41.88 -34.91 0.71
C HIS A 130 42.41 -36.30 0.32
N GLU A 131 42.08 -36.78 -0.87
CA GLU A 131 42.59 -38.05 -1.41
C GLU A 131 44.10 -37.94 -1.69
N ASP A 132 44.54 -36.92 -2.41
CA ASP A 132 45.96 -36.66 -2.69
C ASP A 132 46.77 -36.50 -1.38
N GLY A 133 46.22 -35.79 -0.40
CA GLY A 133 46.80 -35.66 0.94
C GLY A 133 46.93 -36.99 1.70
N ARG A 134 46.01 -37.94 1.48
CA ARG A 134 46.11 -39.30 2.06
C ARG A 134 47.11 -40.17 1.32
N VAL A 135 47.11 -40.11 -0.01
CA VAL A 135 48.06 -40.84 -0.86
C VAL A 135 49.50 -40.45 -0.48
N THR A 136 49.78 -39.15 -0.36
CA THR A 136 51.10 -38.66 0.07
C THR A 136 51.51 -39.10 1.48
N VAL A 137 50.58 -39.27 2.43
CA VAL A 137 50.88 -39.84 3.77
C VAL A 137 51.17 -41.34 3.70
N ALA A 138 50.40 -42.10 2.91
CA ALA A 138 50.61 -43.53 2.73
C ALA A 138 51.95 -43.83 2.04
N GLU A 139 52.26 -43.11 0.97
CA GLU A 139 53.54 -43.21 0.25
C GLU A 139 54.74 -42.87 1.16
N ARG A 140 54.61 -41.84 2.01
CA ARG A 140 55.64 -41.48 3.00
C ARG A 140 55.86 -42.61 4.02
N ASN A 141 54.79 -43.23 4.50
CA ASN A 141 54.90 -44.33 5.46
C ASN A 141 55.55 -45.57 4.81
N ALA A 142 55.15 -45.92 3.59
CA ALA A 142 55.77 -47.01 2.83
C ALA A 142 57.26 -46.74 2.56
N ALA A 143 57.62 -45.50 2.21
CA ALA A 143 59.01 -45.10 2.05
C ALA A 143 59.80 -45.19 3.36
N LYS A 144 59.18 -44.84 4.49
CA LYS A 144 59.80 -44.98 5.82
C LYS A 144 60.05 -46.45 6.19
N GLU A 145 59.07 -47.32 5.97
CA GLU A 145 59.21 -48.76 6.19
C GLU A 145 60.30 -49.37 5.30
N ALA A 146 60.36 -48.96 4.02
CA ALA A 146 61.42 -49.38 3.10
C ALA A 146 62.81 -48.93 3.56
N VAL A 147 62.93 -47.70 4.10
CA VAL A 147 64.19 -47.19 4.67
C VAL A 147 64.59 -47.97 5.93
N GLU A 148 63.65 -48.29 6.81
CA GLU A 148 63.91 -49.10 8.02
C GLU A 148 64.34 -50.52 7.67
N ALA A 149 63.72 -51.14 6.65
CA ALA A 149 64.11 -52.45 6.14
C ALA A 149 65.53 -52.43 5.54
N LEU A 150 65.84 -51.45 4.69
CA LEU A 150 67.18 -51.28 4.11
C LEU A 150 68.25 -51.04 5.19
N ALA A 151 67.92 -50.30 6.25
CA ALA A 151 68.83 -50.09 7.38
C ALA A 151 69.13 -51.40 8.13
N ALA A 152 68.11 -52.25 8.34
CA ALA A 152 68.26 -53.55 8.96
C ALA A 152 69.10 -54.51 8.09
N GLU A 153 68.84 -54.56 6.78
CA GLU A 153 69.64 -55.33 5.83
C GLU A 153 71.10 -54.89 5.81
N LEU A 154 71.35 -53.57 5.81
CA LEU A 154 72.70 -53.03 5.83
C LEU A 154 73.44 -53.37 7.13
N ALA A 155 72.76 -53.35 8.28
CA ALA A 155 73.31 -53.78 9.55
C ALA A 155 73.67 -55.28 9.54
N GLN A 156 72.81 -56.11 8.96
CA GLN A 156 73.05 -57.55 8.81
C GLN A 156 74.24 -57.82 7.89
N VAL A 157 74.30 -57.18 6.72
CA VAL A 157 75.42 -57.33 5.77
C VAL A 157 76.75 -56.90 6.41
N LYS A 158 76.75 -55.86 7.25
CA LYS A 158 77.94 -55.48 8.02
C LYS A 158 78.35 -56.57 9.01
N ALA A 159 77.41 -57.11 9.77
CA ALA A 159 77.69 -58.18 10.71
C ALA A 159 78.23 -59.44 10.01
N ASP A 160 77.65 -59.80 8.87
CA ASP A 160 78.10 -60.93 8.06
C ASP A 160 79.50 -60.69 7.47
N LEU A 161 79.79 -59.46 7.01
CA LEU A 161 81.12 -59.07 6.54
C LEU A 161 82.17 -59.12 7.65
N ASP A 162 81.85 -58.60 8.84
CA ASP A 162 82.72 -58.64 10.01
C ASP A 162 83.00 -60.09 10.43
N ALA A 163 81.98 -60.95 10.42
CA ALA A 163 82.12 -62.37 10.69
C ALA A 163 82.99 -63.10 9.64
N ALA A 164 82.81 -62.78 8.36
CA ALA A 164 83.57 -63.38 7.26
C ALA A 164 85.04 -62.91 7.23
N THR A 165 85.33 -61.71 7.73
CA THR A 165 86.69 -61.13 7.75
C THR A 165 87.42 -61.30 9.08
N ALA A 166 86.75 -61.87 10.11
CA ALA A 166 87.37 -62.16 11.39
C ALA A 166 88.56 -63.13 11.26
N PRO A 167 89.69 -62.88 11.95
CA PRO A 167 90.86 -63.73 11.86
C PRO A 167 90.58 -65.14 12.40
N LYS A 168 90.99 -66.16 11.64
CA LYS A 168 90.77 -67.57 12.01
C LYS A 168 91.43 -67.88 13.35
N PRO A 169 90.74 -68.55 14.30
CA PRO A 169 91.31 -68.81 15.63
C PRO A 169 92.59 -69.64 15.50
N ALA A 170 93.68 -69.14 16.10
CA ALA A 170 94.95 -69.84 16.18
C ALA A 170 94.76 -71.09 17.05
N ASN A 171 94.83 -72.26 16.42
CA ASN A 171 94.68 -73.54 17.09
C ASN A 171 95.95 -73.80 17.93
N THR A 172 95.98 -73.34 19.17
CA THR A 172 97.03 -73.72 20.12
C THR A 172 96.76 -75.13 20.60
N ALA A 173 97.25 -76.11 19.84
CA ALA A 173 97.40 -77.47 20.31
C ALA A 173 98.36 -77.47 21.51
N LYS A 174 97.82 -77.63 22.72
CA LYS A 174 98.63 -77.93 23.91
C LYS A 174 99.17 -79.35 23.77
N GLY A 175 100.47 -79.45 23.54
CA GLY A 175 101.24 -80.68 23.72
C GLY A 175 101.64 -80.88 25.18
N LYS A 176 101.71 -82.17 25.54
CA LYS A 176 102.19 -82.80 26.79
C LYS A 176 101.29 -82.73 28.02
#